data_AF-A0A958C726-F1
#
_entry.id   AF-A0A958C726-F1
#
_cell.length_a   1.000
_cell.length_b   1.000
_cell.length_c   1.000
_cell.angle_alpha   90.00
_cell.angle_beta   90.00
_cell.angle_gamma   90.00
#
_symmetry.space_group_name_H-M   'P 1'
#
loop_
_entity.id
_entity.type
_entity.pdbx_description
1 polymer ?
#
loop_
_entity_poly.entity_id
_entity_poly.type
_entity_poly.pdbx_seq_one_letter_code
_entity_poly.pdbx_strand_id
1 'polypeptide(L)'
;TSMLNWLMQGYPVGAAMEFFGSRYAELGNELLPELTKAQEFGKSIATPEFVGQLTAHLDSRSYVIVGDPAVRLAVSSNNDVQRDAPILVSSPPGLAASLPAIDDMPVASPVQPHDDVSLNDTIAELSVILDRLNEADWQHNPTISTLLATLQNLIDTLRNQ
;
A
#
# COMPACT_ATOMS: atom_id res chain seq x y z
N THR A 1 0.80 23.46 10.55
CA THR A 1 2.03 23.72 9.77
C THR A 1 1.93 22.99 8.44
N SER A 2 2.55 23.45 7.36
CA SER A 2 2.52 22.75 6.06
C SER A 2 3.93 22.41 5.57
N MET A 3 4.03 21.44 4.66
CA MET A 3 5.28 21.06 3.98
C MET A 3 5.98 22.27 3.33
N LEU A 4 5.22 23.12 2.62
CA LEU A 4 5.76 24.32 1.96
C LEU A 4 6.41 25.27 2.96
N ASN A 5 5.81 25.44 4.14
CA ASN A 5 6.37 26.28 5.19
C ASN A 5 7.75 25.77 5.65
N TRP A 6 7.93 24.45 5.77
CA TRP A 6 9.22 23.84 6.14
C TRP A 6 10.26 24.03 5.04
N LEU A 7 9.88 23.85 3.78
CA LEU A 7 10.77 24.11 2.65
C LEU A 7 11.21 25.58 2.57
N MET A 8 10.29 26.52 2.79
CA MET A 8 10.61 27.96 2.82
C MET A 8 11.55 28.35 3.97
N GLN A 9 11.50 27.62 5.09
CA GLN A 9 12.43 27.77 6.21
C GLN A 9 13.77 27.05 5.95
N GLY A 10 13.95 26.41 4.79
CA GLY A 10 15.18 25.76 4.39
C GLY A 10 15.39 24.37 4.99
N TYR A 11 14.37 23.73 5.58
CA TYR A 11 14.46 22.35 6.04
C TYR A 11 14.75 21.39 4.87
N PRO A 12 15.46 20.28 5.11
CA PRO A 12 15.69 19.27 4.08
C PRO A 12 14.36 18.69 3.59
N VAL A 13 14.31 18.28 2.31
CA VAL A 13 13.09 17.76 1.67
C VAL A 13 12.50 16.60 2.48
N GLY A 14 13.34 15.67 2.94
CA GLY A 14 12.89 14.53 3.74
C GLY A 14 12.18 14.94 5.04
N ALA A 15 12.68 15.95 5.75
CA ALA A 15 12.03 16.44 6.97
C ALA A 15 10.69 17.13 6.66
N ALA A 16 10.61 17.88 5.56
CA ALA A 16 9.37 18.53 5.14
C ALA A 16 8.27 17.52 4.71
N MET A 17 8.65 16.30 4.29
CA MET A 17 7.71 15.23 3.96
C MET A 17 7.00 14.61 5.17
N GLU A 18 7.53 14.76 6.39
CA GLU A 18 6.91 14.24 7.61
C GLU A 18 5.46 14.73 7.80
N PHE A 19 5.16 15.92 7.29
CA PHE A 19 3.81 16.48 7.26
C PHE A 19 2.80 15.52 6.62
N PHE A 20 3.16 14.84 5.53
CA PHE A 20 2.27 13.91 4.84
C PHE A 20 2.02 12.63 5.64
N GLY A 21 3.04 12.13 6.36
CA GLY A 21 2.88 10.99 7.26
C GLY A 21 1.91 11.30 8.41
N SER A 22 2.06 12.47 9.02
CA SER A 22 1.13 12.94 10.07
C SER A 22 -0.30 13.09 9.53
N ARG A 23 -0.45 13.73 8.36
CA ARG A 23 -1.77 13.92 7.72
C ARG A 23 -2.43 12.59 7.31
N TYR A 24 -1.66 11.60 6.86
CA TYR A 24 -2.17 10.27 6.55
C TYR A 24 -2.77 9.60 7.78
N ALA A 25 -2.08 9.68 8.92
CA ALA A 25 -2.54 9.11 10.19
C ALA A 25 -3.82 9.81 10.69
N GLU A 26 -3.85 11.15 10.62
CA GLU A 26 -5.03 11.96 10.96
C GLU A 26 -6.24 11.56 10.11
N LEU A 27 -6.09 11.56 8.77
CA LEU A 27 -7.19 11.22 7.84
C LEU A 27 -7.65 9.77 7.98
N GLY A 28 -6.73 8.84 8.28
CA GLY A 28 -7.10 7.46 8.58
C GLY A 28 -7.99 7.36 9.81
N ASN A 29 -7.64 8.07 10.89
CA ASN A 29 -8.43 8.09 12.12
C ASN A 29 -9.81 8.74 11.94
N GLU A 30 -9.94 9.72 11.04
CA GLU A 30 -11.23 10.29 10.65
C GLU A 30 -12.08 9.34 9.78
N LEU A 31 -11.44 8.57 8.89
CA LEU A 31 -12.11 7.63 7.97
C LEU A 31 -12.56 6.33 8.66
N LEU A 32 -11.83 5.87 9.68
CA LEU A 32 -12.09 4.61 10.38
C LEU A 32 -13.54 4.49 10.92
N PRO A 33 -14.07 5.50 11.65
CA PRO A 33 -15.46 5.45 12.13
C PRO A 33 -16.50 5.38 11.00
N GLU A 34 -16.25 6.02 9.86
CA GLU A 34 -17.12 5.96 8.68
C GLU A 34 -17.15 4.54 8.10
N LEU A 35 -15.99 3.90 7.97
CA LEU A 35 -15.87 2.51 7.54
C LEU A 35 -16.57 1.54 8.49
N THR A 36 -16.36 1.70 9.80
CA THR A 36 -17.03 0.88 10.82
C THR A 36 -18.55 1.01 10.71
N LYS A 37 -19.08 2.24 10.58
CA LYS A 37 -20.52 2.46 10.41
C LYS A 37 -21.05 1.84 9.11
N ALA A 38 -20.29 1.92 8.02
CA ALA A 38 -20.67 1.29 6.75
C ALA A 38 -20.76 -0.24 6.87
N GLN A 39 -19.81 -0.85 7.58
CA GLN A 39 -19.77 -2.29 7.82
C GLN A 39 -20.89 -2.76 8.76
N GLU A 40 -21.14 -2.04 9.86
CA GLU A 40 -22.12 -2.43 10.89
C GLU A 40 -23.57 -2.17 10.47
N PHE A 41 -23.83 -1.05 9.81
CA PHE A 41 -25.19 -0.60 9.48
C PHE A 41 -25.56 -0.77 8.00
N GLY A 42 -24.68 -1.38 7.20
CA GLY A 42 -24.89 -1.57 5.76
C GLY A 42 -25.01 -0.24 4.99
N LYS A 43 -24.42 0.84 5.51
CA LYS A 43 -24.52 2.17 4.91
C LYS A 43 -23.75 2.20 3.59
N SER A 44 -24.35 2.78 2.54
CA SER A 44 -23.66 2.94 1.26
C SER A 44 -22.44 3.84 1.42
N ILE A 45 -21.29 3.30 1.04
CA ILE A 45 -19.97 3.94 1.07
C ILE A 45 -19.73 4.83 -0.16
N ALA A 46 -20.68 4.92 -1.11
CA ALA A 46 -20.53 5.71 -2.32
C ALA A 46 -20.96 7.18 -2.14
N THR A 47 -20.97 7.72 -0.92
CA THR A 47 -21.28 9.14 -0.71
C THR A 47 -20.08 9.99 -1.19
N PRO A 48 -20.33 11.17 -1.78
CA PRO A 48 -19.25 12.07 -2.20
C PRO A 48 -18.29 12.43 -1.06
N GLU A 49 -18.80 12.51 0.17
CA GLU A 49 -18.02 12.76 1.38
C GLU A 49 -17.04 11.63 1.66
N PHE A 50 -17.51 10.38 1.70
CA PHE A 50 -16.67 9.22 1.95
C PHE A 50 -15.61 9.05 0.86
N VAL A 51 -16.00 9.21 -0.41
CA VAL A 51 -15.05 9.17 -1.54
C VAL A 51 -14.00 10.27 -1.40
N GLY A 52 -14.40 11.47 -0.97
CA GLY A 52 -13.49 12.57 -0.70
C GLY A 52 -12.48 12.26 0.41
N GLN A 53 -12.94 11.71 1.53
CA GLN A 53 -12.08 11.30 2.65
C GLN A 53 -11.10 10.18 2.25
N LEU A 54 -11.60 9.17 1.54
CA LEU A 54 -10.77 8.09 1.01
C LEU A 54 -9.71 8.62 0.03
N THR A 55 -10.11 9.51 -0.88
CA THR A 55 -9.18 10.14 -1.83
C THR A 55 -8.12 10.95 -1.10
N ALA A 56 -8.51 11.77 -0.13
CA ALA A 56 -7.58 12.56 0.66
C ALA A 56 -6.58 11.69 1.45
N HIS A 57 -7.04 10.56 1.99
CA HIS A 57 -6.17 9.61 2.68
C HIS A 57 -5.15 8.99 1.71
N LEU A 58 -5.59 8.52 0.54
CA LEU A 58 -4.71 7.89 -0.45
C LEU A 58 -3.71 8.87 -1.09
N ASP A 59 -4.10 10.12 -1.31
CA ASP A 59 -3.24 11.18 -1.85
C ASP A 59 -2.11 11.56 -0.88
N SER A 60 -2.34 11.41 0.42
CA SER A 60 -1.33 11.76 1.43
C SER A 60 -0.15 10.77 1.50
N ARG A 61 -0.31 9.52 1.03
CA ARG A 61 0.75 8.49 1.05
C ARG A 61 1.41 8.27 -0.32
N SER A 62 0.80 8.72 -1.40
CA SER A 62 1.22 8.40 -2.77
C SER A 62 2.34 9.32 -3.28
N TYR A 63 3.45 9.40 -2.53
CA TYR A 63 4.64 10.17 -2.90
C TYR A 63 5.91 9.33 -2.76
N VAL A 64 6.93 9.70 -3.53
CA VAL A 64 8.29 9.15 -3.42
C VAL A 64 9.29 10.28 -3.58
N ILE A 65 10.34 10.27 -2.78
CA ILE A 65 11.49 11.16 -2.96
C ILE A 65 12.46 10.46 -3.91
N VAL A 66 12.71 11.10 -5.06
CA VAL A 66 13.75 10.65 -6.00
C VAL A 66 14.97 11.55 -5.81
N GLY A 67 16.09 10.98 -5.36
CA GLY A 67 17.32 11.71 -5.05
C GLY A 67 17.68 11.66 -3.56
N ASP A 68 18.46 12.63 -3.10
CA ASP A 68 18.92 12.72 -1.71
C ASP A 68 17.90 13.47 -0.82
N PRO A 69 17.27 12.81 0.17
CA PRO A 69 16.33 13.44 1.09
C PRO A 69 16.94 14.56 1.95
N ALA A 70 18.26 14.62 2.10
CA ALA A 70 18.96 15.65 2.87
C ALA A 70 19.12 16.98 2.09
N VAL A 71 18.78 17.00 0.79
CA VAL A 71 18.86 18.21 -0.04
C VAL A 71 17.91 19.30 0.48
N ARG A 72 18.39 20.53 0.47
CA ARG A 72 17.63 21.74 0.82
C ARG A 72 17.34 22.55 -0.44
N LEU A 73 16.13 23.09 -0.54
CA LEU A 73 15.76 23.89 -1.71
C LEU A 73 16.44 25.25 -1.70
N ALA A 74 16.94 25.66 -2.86
CA ALA A 74 17.47 27.00 -3.07
C ALA A 74 16.31 27.99 -3.23
N VAL A 75 15.75 28.45 -2.11
CA VAL A 75 14.73 29.50 -2.11
C VAL A 75 15.44 30.86 -2.11
N SER A 76 15.34 31.61 -3.21
CA SER A 76 15.93 32.95 -3.31
C SER A 76 14.95 33.99 -2.79
N SER A 77 15.37 34.77 -1.79
CA SER A 77 14.76 36.07 -1.50
C SER A 77 15.62 37.10 -2.23
N ASN A 78 15.04 37.80 -3.20
CA ASN A 78 15.72 38.73 -4.11
C ASN A 78 16.87 39.53 -3.46
N ASN A 79 18.11 39.08 -3.68
CA ASN A 79 19.21 39.83 -4.31
C ASN A 79 20.52 39.03 -4.20
N ASP A 80 21.09 38.77 -5.37
CA ASP A 80 22.53 38.57 -5.60
C ASP A 80 23.23 37.45 -4.82
N VAL A 81 23.04 36.20 -5.26
CA VAL A 81 24.14 35.21 -5.22
C VAL A 81 23.97 34.31 -6.45
N GLN A 82 24.82 34.50 -7.46
CA GLN A 82 25.12 33.47 -8.46
C GLN A 82 25.58 32.22 -7.68
N ARG A 83 24.66 31.29 -7.38
CA ARG A 83 25.05 30.04 -6.76
C ARG A 83 25.57 29.11 -7.85
N ASP A 84 26.81 28.67 -7.70
CA ASP A 84 27.38 27.60 -8.50
C ASP A 84 26.38 26.44 -8.55
N ALA A 85 25.96 26.10 -9.78
CA ALA A 85 25.18 24.90 -10.01
C ALA A 85 25.94 23.71 -9.38
N PRO A 86 25.25 22.74 -8.77
CA PRO A 86 25.94 21.59 -8.20
C PRO A 86 26.76 20.94 -9.31
N ILE A 87 28.09 20.91 -9.12
CA ILE A 87 28.99 20.18 -10.00
C ILE A 87 28.56 18.73 -9.84
N LEU A 88 27.99 18.15 -10.90
CA LEU A 88 27.70 16.72 -10.95
C LEU A 88 29.05 16.00 -10.97
N VAL A 89 29.56 15.68 -9.79
CA VAL A 89 30.62 14.69 -9.65
C VAL A 89 29.96 13.34 -9.91
N SER A 90 29.98 12.90 -11.17
CA SER A 90 29.69 11.51 -11.47
C SER A 90 30.81 10.68 -10.84
N SER A 91 30.57 10.14 -9.63
CA SER A 91 31.43 9.09 -9.11
C SER A 91 31.42 7.94 -10.11
N PRO A 92 32.59 7.44 -10.56
CA PRO A 92 32.62 6.24 -11.38
C PRO A 92 31.95 5.08 -10.60
N PRO A 93 31.26 4.15 -11.27
CA PRO A 93 30.73 2.96 -10.64
C PRO A 93 31.92 2.07 -10.30
N GLY A 94 32.50 2.25 -9.13
CA GLY A 94 33.77 1.63 -8.80
C GLY A 94 34.14 1.85 -7.36
N LEU A 95 33.49 1.07 -6.49
CA LEU A 95 34.09 0.31 -5.40
C LEU A 95 32.93 -0.43 -4.75
N ALA A 96 32.63 -1.61 -5.31
CA ALA A 96 31.89 -2.63 -4.60
C ALA A 96 32.64 -2.86 -3.28
N ALA A 97 32.09 -2.33 -2.19
CA ALA A 97 32.51 -2.72 -0.86
C ALA A 97 32.38 -4.25 -0.82
N SER A 98 33.51 -4.92 -0.64
CA SER A 98 33.57 -6.35 -0.36
C SER A 98 32.76 -6.64 0.90
N LEU A 99 31.46 -6.91 0.74
CA LEU A 99 30.92 -8.25 0.96
C LEU A 99 31.82 -9.11 1.88
N PRO A 100 31.80 -9.05 3.24
CA PRO A 100 32.29 -10.19 4.00
C PRO A 100 31.62 -11.45 3.45
N ALA A 101 32.43 -12.47 3.14
CA ALA A 101 31.96 -13.74 2.62
C ALA A 101 30.87 -14.28 3.55
N ILE A 102 29.66 -14.44 3.01
CA ILE A 102 28.60 -15.25 3.62
C ILE A 102 29.02 -16.70 3.36
N ASP A 103 30.01 -17.16 4.12
CA ASP A 103 30.16 -18.59 4.41
C ASP A 103 29.19 -18.89 5.55
N ASP A 104 28.34 -19.90 5.34
CA ASP A 104 27.38 -20.46 6.30
C ASP A 104 26.12 -19.63 6.65
N MET A 105 25.29 -19.33 5.64
CA MET A 105 23.83 -19.36 5.86
C MET A 105 23.27 -20.59 5.14
N PRO A 106 22.28 -21.30 5.73
CA PRO A 106 21.60 -22.37 5.02
C PRO A 106 21.01 -21.76 3.75
N VAL A 107 21.47 -22.25 2.60
CA VAL A 107 20.87 -21.95 1.31
C VAL A 107 19.39 -22.19 1.48
N ALA A 108 18.60 -21.12 1.48
CA ALA A 108 17.17 -21.22 1.28
C ALA A 108 17.04 -21.94 -0.06
N SER A 109 16.54 -23.18 -0.02
CA SER A 109 16.27 -23.96 -1.21
C SER A 109 15.53 -23.08 -2.21
N PRO A 110 15.90 -23.14 -3.51
CA PRO A 110 15.16 -22.39 -4.51
C PRO A 110 13.69 -22.72 -4.36
N VAL A 111 12.85 -21.69 -4.16
CA VAL A 111 11.39 -21.83 -4.23
C VAL A 111 11.12 -22.50 -5.56
N GLN A 112 10.68 -23.76 -5.50
CA GLN A 112 10.34 -24.52 -6.68
C GLN A 112 9.28 -23.73 -7.45
N PRO A 113 9.35 -23.69 -8.80
CA PRO A 113 8.20 -23.26 -9.59
C PRO A 113 7.00 -24.06 -9.08
N HIS A 114 5.94 -23.37 -8.67
CA HIS A 114 4.71 -24.00 -8.19
C HIS A 114 4.29 -25.05 -9.23
N ASP A 115 4.42 -26.33 -8.86
CA ASP A 115 3.95 -27.45 -9.65
C ASP A 115 2.46 -27.26 -9.97
N ASP A 116 2.03 -27.75 -11.13
CA ASP A 116 0.63 -27.77 -11.59
C ASP A 116 -0.35 -27.88 -10.41
N VAL A 117 -1.11 -26.80 -10.14
CA VAL A 117 -2.18 -26.83 -9.13
C VAL A 117 -3.18 -27.88 -9.59
N SER A 118 -3.21 -29.02 -8.91
CA SER A 118 -4.13 -30.11 -9.21
C SER A 118 -5.56 -29.61 -9.02
N LEU A 119 -6.45 -29.94 -9.95
CA LEU A 119 -7.89 -29.62 -9.88
C LEU A 119 -8.50 -30.04 -8.53
N ASN A 120 -8.00 -31.12 -7.94
CA ASN A 120 -8.46 -31.60 -6.64
C ASN A 120 -8.03 -30.70 -5.48
N ASP A 121 -6.84 -30.09 -5.55
CA ASP A 121 -6.37 -29.14 -4.54
C ASP A 121 -7.17 -27.82 -4.63
N THR A 122 -7.50 -27.38 -5.85
CA THR A 122 -8.36 -26.20 -6.06
C THR A 122 -9.79 -26.44 -5.56
N ILE A 123 -10.35 -27.64 -5.79
CA ILE A 123 -11.67 -28.01 -5.26
C ILE A 123 -11.64 -28.04 -3.72
N ALA A 124 -10.56 -28.55 -3.12
CA ALA A 124 -10.41 -28.58 -1.66
C ALA A 124 -10.35 -27.16 -1.07
N GLU A 125 -9.55 -26.26 -1.64
CA GLU A 125 -9.49 -24.87 -1.17
C GLU A 125 -10.83 -24.13 -1.29
N LEU A 126 -11.55 -24.31 -2.41
CA LEU A 126 -12.86 -23.70 -2.60
C LEU A 126 -13.90 -24.22 -1.59
N SER A 127 -13.83 -25.51 -1.22
CA SER A 127 -14.73 -26.07 -0.20
C SER A 127 -14.48 -25.47 1.20
N VAL A 128 -13.21 -25.28 1.58
CA VAL A 128 -12.84 -24.64 2.85
C VAL A 128 -13.31 -23.18 2.89
N ILE A 129 -13.19 -22.46 1.77
CA ILE A 129 -13.68 -21.08 1.66
C ILE A 129 -15.21 -21.04 1.82
N LEU A 130 -15.93 -22.00 1.21
CA LEU A 130 -17.38 -22.10 1.33
C LEU A 130 -17.82 -22.32 2.79
N ASP A 131 -17.18 -23.23 3.52
CA ASP A 131 -17.48 -23.50 4.93
C ASP A 131 -17.24 -22.26 5.80
N ARG A 132 -16.10 -21.57 5.60
CA ARG A 132 -15.78 -20.33 6.33
C ARG A 132 -16.76 -19.20 6.06
N LEU A 133 -17.29 -19.12 4.84
CA LEU A 133 -18.31 -18.14 4.47
C LEU A 133 -19.69 -18.49 5.04
N ASN A 134 -19.98 -19.79 5.21
CA ASN A 134 -21.23 -20.28 5.78
C ASN A 134 -21.27 -20.19 7.31
N GLU A 135 -20.12 -20.33 7.98
CA GLU A 135 -19.98 -20.16 9.44
C GLU A 135 -20.14 -18.69 9.88
N ALA A 136 -19.93 -17.74 8.99
CA ALA A 136 -20.02 -16.34 9.31
C ALA A 136 -21.50 -15.88 9.26
N ASP A 137 -21.99 -15.37 10.39
CA ASP A 137 -23.42 -15.07 10.65
C ASP A 137 -23.92 -13.83 9.87
N TRP A 138 -23.99 -13.95 8.55
CA TRP A 138 -24.38 -12.90 7.61
C TRP A 138 -25.85 -13.00 7.18
N GLN A 139 -26.74 -13.46 8.07
CA GLN A 139 -28.15 -13.86 7.82
C GLN A 139 -29.02 -12.87 7.03
N HIS A 140 -28.59 -11.62 6.83
CA HIS A 140 -29.38 -10.54 6.26
C HIS A 140 -28.94 -10.06 4.87
N ASN A 141 -27.91 -10.65 4.24
CA ASN A 141 -27.42 -10.18 2.94
C ASN A 141 -27.78 -11.11 1.76
N PRO A 142 -28.73 -10.72 0.87
CA PRO A 142 -29.17 -11.55 -0.26
C PRO A 142 -28.07 -11.76 -1.31
N THR A 143 -27.09 -10.86 -1.38
CA THR A 143 -25.95 -10.97 -2.30
C THR A 143 -25.04 -12.13 -1.90
N ILE A 144 -24.83 -12.33 -0.60
CA ILE A 144 -23.97 -13.38 -0.05
C ILE A 144 -24.60 -14.75 -0.30
N SER A 145 -25.92 -14.89 -0.11
CA SER A 145 -26.65 -16.12 -0.43
C SER A 145 -26.52 -16.51 -1.91
N THR A 146 -26.60 -15.52 -2.82
CA THR A 146 -26.46 -15.76 -4.26
C THR A 146 -25.03 -16.18 -4.63
N LEU A 147 -24.02 -15.55 -4.00
CA LEU A 147 -22.62 -15.93 -4.19
C LEU A 147 -22.31 -17.33 -3.65
N LEU A 148 -22.84 -17.69 -2.48
CA LEU A 148 -22.70 -19.02 -1.90
C LEU A 148 -23.29 -20.10 -2.81
N ALA A 149 -24.50 -19.87 -3.34
CA ALA A 149 -25.14 -20.78 -4.28
C ALA A 149 -24.36 -20.92 -5.61
N THR A 150 -23.77 -19.81 -6.08
CA THR A 150 -22.96 -19.81 -7.31
C THR A 150 -21.64 -20.57 -7.11
N LEU A 151 -20.98 -20.38 -5.95
CA LEU A 151 -19.77 -21.10 -5.58
C LEU A 151 -20.03 -22.60 -5.42
N GLN A 152 -21.14 -22.99 -4.79
CA GLN A 152 -21.53 -24.39 -4.68
C GLN A 152 -21.73 -25.04 -6.06
N ASN A 153 -22.44 -24.38 -6.97
CA ASN A 153 -22.61 -24.87 -8.34
C ASN A 153 -21.29 -25.00 -9.11
N LEU A 154 -20.34 -24.08 -8.89
CA LEU A 154 -19.01 -24.15 -9.49
C LEU A 154 -18.25 -25.39 -8.98
N ILE A 155 -18.26 -25.63 -7.67
CA ILE A 155 -17.61 -26.80 -7.05
C ILE A 155 -18.22 -28.10 -7.59
N ASP A 156 -19.54 -28.18 -7.67
CA ASP A 156 -20.23 -29.38 -8.20
C ASP A 156 -19.94 -29.60 -9.69
N THR A 157 -19.79 -28.53 -10.46
CA THR A 157 -19.41 -28.60 -11.88
C THR A 157 -17.97 -29.07 -12.05
N LEU A 158 -17.04 -28.58 -11.23
CA LEU A 158 -15.63 -28.97 -11.29
C LEU A 158 -15.39 -30.39 -10.78
N ARG A 159 -16.20 -30.88 -9.83
CA ARG A 159 -16.14 -32.26 -9.33
C ARG A 159 -16.61 -33.31 -10.34
N ASN A 160 -17.43 -32.89 -11.32
CA ASN A 160 -18.02 -33.76 -12.34
C ASN A 160 -17.25 -33.75 -13.69
N GLN A 161 -16.10 -33.07 -13.78
CA GLN A 161 -15.17 -33.14 -14.92
C GLN A 161 -14.10 -34.22 -14.69
#